data_AF-A0A3A9G781-F1
#
_entry.id   AF-A0A3A9G781-F1
#
_cell.length_a   1.000
_cell.length_b   1.000
_cell.length_c   1.000
_cell.angle_alpha   90.00
_cell.angle_beta   90.00
_cell.angle_gamma   90.00
#
_symmetry.space_group_name_H-M   'P 1'
#
loop_
_entity.id
_entity.type
_entity.pdbx_description
1 polymer ?
#
loop_
_entity_poly.entity_id
_entity_poly.type
_entity_poly.pdbx_seq_one_letter_code
_entity_poly.pdbx_strand_id
1 'polypeptide(L)'
;MGVTRREASEKIFRLLADYVLSADSTYGFDLSKCYIDFQQFDKCMLDTMSTVYMQDFIPNANFSIVKYNGKNMLVIIGETKINFSDAVLIQCEVDLAMFVYSVFVLNANVSHTKEPIEIYNNVLCQPEDEAYHGHNLDDLIECFENIVFYEIPETSSLSIENPYDSYAYYLLKKLQVESLKREDRTLDILEEIILNGNNKIPFHNIVLALLANQWNHSFLETYRCIEHLFHVIRLEEFYNVLNTPLTMLDVAREIEDKISWRPNEESAISDIFKEISNLHITSELEQVKNKYDNNIKIERWYYKQRNSIAHYRAIHEPLKFDNSEWNIMIRFNLMVVEHLYEKYKDKI
;
A
#
# COMPACT_ATOMS: atom_id res chain seq x y z
N MET A 1 21.91 12.07 6.26
CA MET A 1 23.05 11.66 7.12
C MET A 1 23.45 10.27 6.66
N GLY A 2 24.72 10.02 6.37
CA GLY A 2 25.16 8.70 5.91
C GLY A 2 25.00 7.64 7.01
N VAL A 3 24.71 6.40 6.62
CA VAL A 3 24.64 5.26 7.54
C VAL A 3 26.05 4.94 8.02
N THR A 4 26.34 5.12 9.31
CA THR A 4 27.66 4.71 9.82
C THR A 4 27.67 3.19 10.00
N ARG A 5 28.60 2.52 9.29
CA ARG A 5 28.67 1.05 9.25
C ARG A 5 28.79 0.40 10.64
N ARG A 6 29.55 1.05 11.54
CA ARG A 6 29.72 0.59 12.92
C ARG A 6 28.40 0.65 13.69
N GLU A 7 27.69 1.78 13.64
CA GLU A 7 26.39 1.90 14.31
C GLU A 7 25.37 0.94 13.71
N ALA A 8 25.43 0.71 12.39
CA ALA A 8 24.58 -0.24 11.71
C ALA A 8 24.81 -1.67 12.18
N SER A 9 26.07 -2.14 12.22
CA SER A 9 26.40 -3.45 12.80
C SER A 9 25.97 -3.54 14.26
N GLU A 10 26.30 -2.54 15.09
CA GLU A 10 25.93 -2.53 16.51
C GLU A 10 24.40 -2.62 16.70
N LYS A 11 23.60 -1.91 15.89
CA LYS A 11 22.14 -1.97 15.97
C LYS A 11 21.61 -3.36 15.56
N ILE A 12 22.11 -3.92 14.47
CA ILE A 12 21.67 -5.23 13.95
C ILE A 12 21.89 -6.33 15.00
N PHE A 13 23.10 -6.42 15.56
CA PHE A 13 23.38 -7.45 16.57
C PHE A 13 22.67 -7.19 17.90
N ARG A 14 22.40 -5.93 18.27
CA ARG A 14 21.55 -5.62 19.44
C ARG A 14 20.12 -6.12 19.23
N LEU A 15 19.52 -5.91 18.05
CA LEU A 15 18.17 -6.42 17.77
C LEU A 15 18.10 -7.96 17.90
N LEU A 16 19.09 -8.68 17.36
CA LEU A 16 19.18 -10.13 17.49
C LEU A 16 19.39 -10.56 18.94
N ALA A 17 20.27 -9.88 19.68
CA ALA A 17 20.52 -10.14 21.09
C ALA A 17 19.28 -9.94 21.95
N ASP A 18 18.57 -8.82 21.76
CA ASP A 18 17.36 -8.49 22.51
C ASP A 18 16.27 -9.55 22.25
N TYR A 19 16.12 -10.00 20.99
CA TYR A 19 15.22 -11.09 20.65
C TYR A 19 15.58 -12.40 21.37
N VAL A 20 16.85 -12.79 21.34
CA VAL A 20 17.34 -14.03 21.99
C VAL A 20 17.18 -13.98 23.52
N LEU A 21 17.57 -12.87 24.14
CA LEU A 21 17.49 -12.68 25.59
C LEU A 21 16.06 -12.56 26.09
N SER A 22 15.13 -12.11 25.25
CA SER A 22 13.70 -12.10 25.59
C SER A 22 13.12 -13.51 25.76
N ALA A 23 13.72 -14.51 25.12
CA ALA A 23 13.31 -15.91 25.21
C ALA A 23 14.04 -16.65 26.35
N ASP A 24 15.35 -16.46 26.49
CA ASP A 24 16.13 -17.02 27.59
C ASP A 24 17.31 -16.11 27.97
N SER A 25 17.29 -15.61 29.21
CA SER A 25 18.33 -14.73 29.76
C SER A 25 19.65 -15.44 30.09
N THR A 26 19.73 -16.77 29.96
CA THR A 26 20.92 -17.55 30.28
C THR A 26 21.93 -17.61 29.14
N TYR A 27 21.55 -17.22 27.91
CA TYR A 27 22.46 -17.12 26.78
C TYR A 27 23.55 -16.08 27.04
N GLY A 28 24.82 -16.45 26.80
CA GLY A 28 25.98 -15.59 26.98
C GLY A 28 26.70 -15.36 25.65
N PHE A 29 26.96 -14.11 25.29
CA PHE A 29 27.68 -13.73 24.08
C PHE A 29 28.32 -12.33 24.26
N ASP A 30 29.39 -12.07 23.51
CA ASP A 30 30.08 -10.78 23.52
C ASP A 30 29.80 -9.99 22.24
N LEU A 31 28.80 -9.10 22.30
CA LEU A 31 28.41 -8.26 21.16
C LEU A 31 29.52 -7.34 20.65
N SER A 32 30.56 -7.07 21.44
CA SER A 32 31.68 -6.26 20.98
C SER A 32 32.54 -6.97 19.93
N LYS A 33 32.40 -8.30 19.83
CA LYS A 33 33.08 -9.14 18.83
C LYS A 33 32.22 -9.39 17.59
N CYS A 34 30.91 -9.15 17.65
CA CYS A 34 30.04 -9.33 16.49
C CYS A 34 30.15 -8.13 15.54
N TYR A 35 30.51 -8.39 14.28
CA TYR A 35 30.53 -7.37 13.23
C TYR A 35 30.14 -7.94 11.87
N ILE A 36 29.73 -7.05 10.97
CA ILE A 36 29.44 -7.40 9.58
C ILE A 36 30.72 -7.21 8.76
N ASP A 37 31.09 -8.21 7.96
CA ASP A 37 32.25 -8.14 7.08
C ASP A 37 31.92 -7.38 5.78
N PHE A 38 31.94 -6.04 5.87
CA PHE A 38 31.70 -5.18 4.72
C PHE A 38 32.86 -5.21 3.71
N GLN A 39 32.59 -5.71 2.51
CA GLN A 39 33.50 -5.60 1.37
C GLN A 39 33.54 -4.17 0.82
N GLN A 40 34.54 -3.87 -0.02
CA GLN A 40 34.67 -2.52 -0.61
C GLN A 40 33.44 -2.13 -1.44
N PHE A 41 32.84 -3.10 -2.14
CA PHE A 41 31.62 -2.88 -2.91
C PHE A 41 30.44 -2.47 -2.01
N ASP A 42 30.18 -3.22 -0.93
CA ASP A 42 29.08 -2.96 0.00
C ASP A 42 29.17 -1.57 0.62
N LYS A 43 30.41 -1.18 0.96
CA LYS A 43 30.73 0.16 1.49
C LYS A 43 30.29 1.24 0.52
N CYS A 44 30.69 1.13 -0.74
CA CYS A 44 30.34 2.09 -1.78
C CYS A 44 28.83 2.12 -2.03
N MET A 45 28.17 0.95 -2.09
CA MET A 45 26.75 0.86 -2.37
C MET A 45 25.89 1.45 -1.25
N LEU A 46 26.22 1.17 0.02
CA LEU A 46 25.52 1.71 1.17
C LEU A 46 25.56 3.25 1.21
N ASP A 47 26.68 3.85 0.79
CA ASP A 47 26.84 5.30 0.71
C ASP A 47 25.96 5.95 -0.38
N THR A 48 25.48 5.17 -1.36
CA THR A 48 24.53 5.65 -2.38
C THR A 48 23.07 5.62 -1.93
N MET A 49 22.78 4.98 -0.80
CA MET A 49 21.41 4.77 -0.36
C MET A 49 20.82 6.00 0.32
N SER A 50 19.57 6.32 -0.05
CA SER A 50 18.82 7.39 0.62
C SER A 50 17.32 7.16 0.51
N THR A 51 16.57 7.45 1.56
CA THR A 51 15.11 7.35 1.56
C THR A 51 14.53 8.53 0.79
N VAL A 52 13.71 8.24 -0.20
CA VAL A 52 12.90 9.23 -0.93
C VAL A 52 11.58 9.43 -0.20
N TYR A 53 10.93 8.33 0.17
CA TYR A 53 9.67 8.33 0.90
C TYR A 53 9.60 7.12 1.83
N MET A 54 9.10 7.34 3.05
CA MET A 54 8.78 6.29 4.01
C MET A 54 7.31 6.41 4.36
N GLN A 55 6.53 5.34 4.17
CA GLN A 55 5.12 5.38 4.47
C GLN A 55 4.90 5.23 5.99
N ASP A 56 4.01 6.04 6.54
CA ASP A 56 3.68 6.10 7.96
C ASP A 56 2.18 5.98 8.24
N PHE A 57 1.36 5.95 7.18
CA PHE A 57 -0.09 5.97 7.28
C PHE A 57 -0.70 4.60 7.64
N ILE A 58 -0.21 3.52 7.04
CA ILE A 58 -0.70 2.14 7.25
C ILE A 58 0.19 1.42 8.29
N PRO A 59 -0.21 1.29 9.57
CA PRO A 59 0.73 0.91 10.63
C PRO A 59 1.38 -0.47 10.47
N ASN A 60 0.69 -1.40 9.82
CA ASN A 60 1.13 -2.79 9.66
C ASN A 60 1.80 -3.06 8.30
N ALA A 61 1.97 -2.04 7.45
CA ALA A 61 2.61 -2.19 6.15
C ALA A 61 3.91 -1.37 6.15
N ASN A 62 5.04 -2.06 6.03
CA ASN A 62 6.35 -1.44 5.98
C ASN A 62 6.86 -1.44 4.53
N PHE A 63 6.71 -0.30 3.86
CA PHE A 63 7.24 -0.10 2.52
C PHE A 63 7.72 1.35 2.32
N SER A 64 8.66 1.54 1.40
CA SER A 64 9.34 2.81 1.16
C SER A 64 9.86 2.91 -0.27
N ILE A 65 10.03 4.14 -0.78
CA ILE A 65 10.88 4.39 -1.96
C ILE A 65 12.26 4.81 -1.47
N VAL A 66 13.29 4.13 -1.93
CA VAL A 66 14.69 4.48 -1.68
C VAL A 66 15.42 4.68 -3.00
N LYS A 67 16.45 5.52 -3.00
CA LYS A 67 17.46 5.53 -4.06
C LYS A 67 18.55 4.56 -3.72
N TYR A 68 18.97 3.77 -4.69
CA TYR A 68 20.10 2.84 -4.60
C TYR A 68 20.86 2.89 -5.93
N ASN A 69 22.14 3.24 -5.89
CA ASN A 69 22.99 3.39 -7.07
C ASN A 69 22.35 4.26 -8.18
N GLY A 70 21.71 5.38 -7.77
CA GLY A 70 21.03 6.31 -8.69
C GLY A 70 19.65 5.86 -9.18
N LYS A 71 19.21 4.64 -8.88
CA LYS A 71 17.90 4.09 -9.28
C LYS A 71 16.90 4.21 -8.15
N ASN A 72 15.62 4.37 -8.48
CA ASN A 72 14.54 4.34 -7.49
C ASN A 72 14.09 2.90 -7.27
N MET A 73 13.97 2.52 -6.00
CA MET A 73 13.60 1.18 -5.58
C MET A 73 12.40 1.24 -4.64
N LEU A 74 11.38 0.43 -4.90
CA LEU A 74 10.37 0.08 -3.91
C LEU A 74 10.96 -1.00 -2.98
N VAL A 75 10.95 -0.71 -1.69
CA VAL A 75 11.35 -1.65 -0.63
C VAL A 75 10.11 -2.06 0.14
N ILE A 76 9.96 -3.36 0.37
CA ILE A 76 8.86 -3.95 1.13
C ILE A 76 9.45 -4.86 2.20
N ILE A 77 8.96 -4.73 3.44
CA ILE A 77 9.47 -5.44 4.60
C ILE A 77 8.31 -6.16 5.31
N GLY A 78 8.53 -7.42 5.69
CA GLY A 78 7.58 -8.21 6.49
C GLY A 78 6.48 -8.92 5.68
N GLU A 79 6.36 -8.63 4.39
CA GLU A 79 5.39 -9.30 3.52
C GLU A 79 5.88 -10.68 3.05
N THR A 80 4.93 -11.57 2.74
CA THR A 80 5.25 -12.85 2.09
C THR A 80 5.91 -12.59 0.74
N LYS A 81 7.08 -13.19 0.51
CA LYS A 81 7.81 -13.06 -0.75
C LYS A 81 7.00 -13.64 -1.90
N ILE A 82 6.75 -12.82 -2.91
CA ILE A 82 6.29 -13.26 -4.22
C ILE A 82 7.42 -13.09 -5.24
N ASN A 83 7.48 -13.99 -6.21
CA ASN A 83 8.44 -13.91 -7.30
C ASN A 83 7.70 -13.44 -8.55
N PHE A 84 7.84 -12.17 -8.89
CA PHE A 84 7.45 -11.62 -10.18
C PHE A 84 8.46 -10.55 -10.56
N SER A 85 8.64 -10.32 -11.85
CA SER A 85 9.46 -9.24 -12.37
C SER A 85 8.94 -8.92 -13.77
N ASP A 86 8.61 -7.66 -14.02
CA ASP A 86 8.04 -7.20 -15.29
C ASP A 86 8.58 -5.82 -15.68
N ALA A 87 7.98 -5.17 -16.68
CA ALA A 87 8.42 -3.87 -17.18
C ALA A 87 8.09 -2.70 -16.23
N VAL A 88 7.21 -2.91 -15.24
CA VAL A 88 6.74 -1.89 -14.30
C VAL A 88 7.54 -1.96 -13.00
N LEU A 89 7.75 -3.18 -12.47
CA LEU A 89 8.59 -3.46 -11.30
C LEU A 89 9.57 -4.60 -11.61
N ILE A 90 10.86 -4.30 -11.56
CA ILE A 90 11.93 -5.29 -11.82
C ILE A 90 12.46 -5.80 -10.48
N GLN A 91 12.29 -7.09 -10.19
CA GLN A 91 12.77 -7.68 -8.95
C GLN A 91 14.29 -7.66 -8.89
N CYS A 92 14.84 -7.22 -7.76
CA CYS A 92 16.27 -7.20 -7.49
C CYS A 92 16.63 -8.25 -6.43
N GLU A 93 17.79 -8.89 -6.59
CA GLU A 93 18.40 -9.64 -5.50
C GLU A 93 18.87 -8.66 -4.42
N VAL A 94 18.58 -9.00 -3.16
CA VAL A 94 18.98 -8.19 -2.02
C VAL A 94 20.46 -8.39 -1.79
N ASP A 95 21.22 -7.30 -1.78
CA ASP A 95 22.62 -7.31 -1.37
C ASP A 95 22.79 -6.86 0.09
N LEU A 96 24.03 -6.88 0.59
CA LEU A 96 24.34 -6.51 1.96
C LEU A 96 24.00 -5.05 2.27
N ALA A 97 24.21 -4.13 1.33
CA ALA A 97 23.91 -2.72 1.54
C ALA A 97 22.40 -2.49 1.68
N MET A 98 21.61 -3.08 0.79
CA MET A 98 20.14 -3.08 0.83
C MET A 98 19.62 -3.66 2.15
N PHE A 99 20.13 -4.81 2.56
CA PHE A 99 19.76 -5.44 3.83
C PHE A 99 20.07 -4.55 5.04
N VAL A 100 21.31 -4.07 5.15
CA VAL A 100 21.75 -3.22 6.26
C VAL A 100 20.91 -1.94 6.32
N TYR A 101 20.63 -1.32 5.18
CA TYR A 101 19.79 -0.13 5.11
C TYR A 101 18.36 -0.40 5.57
N SER A 102 17.76 -1.52 5.15
CA SER A 102 16.41 -1.91 5.56
C SER A 102 16.29 -2.14 7.07
N VAL A 103 17.25 -2.82 7.70
CA VAL A 103 17.24 -3.04 9.15
C VAL A 103 17.57 -1.75 9.92
N PHE A 104 18.59 -1.02 9.47
CA PHE A 104 19.10 0.14 10.20
C PHE A 104 18.21 1.38 10.05
N VAL A 105 17.78 1.69 8.84
CA VAL A 105 17.03 2.92 8.52
C VAL A 105 15.54 2.65 8.46
N LEU A 106 15.11 1.57 7.81
CA LEU A 106 13.68 1.25 7.61
C LEU A 106 13.09 0.40 8.75
N ASN A 107 13.89 0.09 9.78
CA ASN A 107 13.49 -0.64 10.98
C ASN A 107 12.83 -2.00 10.70
N ALA A 108 13.40 -2.80 9.79
CA ALA A 108 13.02 -4.21 9.67
C ALA A 108 13.23 -4.95 11.01
N ASN A 109 12.26 -5.77 11.41
CA ASN A 109 12.33 -6.50 12.67
C ASN A 109 13.01 -7.86 12.50
N VAL A 110 13.44 -8.44 13.63
CA VAL A 110 13.89 -9.83 13.69
C VAL A 110 12.70 -10.74 13.36
N SER A 111 12.92 -11.77 12.56
CA SER A 111 11.86 -12.70 12.19
C SER A 111 11.45 -13.56 13.39
N HIS A 112 10.15 -13.56 13.69
CA HIS A 112 9.56 -14.47 14.66
C HIS A 112 9.45 -15.92 14.17
N THR A 113 9.81 -16.20 12.89
CA THR A 113 9.81 -17.57 12.37
C THR A 113 11.08 -18.34 12.71
N LYS A 114 12.15 -17.66 13.14
CA LYS A 114 13.38 -18.30 13.61
C LYS A 114 13.37 -18.47 15.11
N GLU A 115 13.76 -19.66 15.54
CA GLU A 115 13.89 -19.98 16.95
C GLU A 115 15.09 -19.21 17.55
N PRO A 116 14.93 -18.61 18.75
CA PRO A 116 16.01 -17.88 19.42
C PRO A 116 17.34 -18.66 19.53
N ILE A 117 17.26 -19.97 19.78
CA ILE A 117 18.44 -20.84 19.88
C ILE A 117 19.22 -20.95 18.56
N GLU A 118 18.54 -20.87 17.41
CA GLU A 118 19.20 -20.90 16.11
C GLU A 118 19.98 -19.61 15.86
N ILE A 119 19.40 -18.46 16.19
CA ILE A 119 20.08 -17.16 16.10
C ILE A 119 21.28 -17.12 17.04
N TYR A 120 21.13 -17.65 18.26
CA TYR A 120 22.24 -17.76 19.20
C TYR A 120 23.39 -18.60 18.63
N ASN A 121 23.10 -19.84 18.21
CA ASN A 121 24.11 -20.79 17.75
C ASN A 121 24.78 -20.37 16.43
N ASN A 122 24.00 -19.80 15.50
CA ASN A 122 24.47 -19.54 14.14
C ASN A 122 24.98 -18.12 13.95
N VAL A 123 24.68 -17.20 14.87
CA VAL A 123 25.09 -15.79 14.76
C VAL A 123 25.83 -15.33 16.01
N LEU A 124 25.17 -15.31 17.17
CA LEU A 124 25.69 -14.58 18.34
C LEU A 124 26.88 -15.24 19.04
N CYS A 125 27.01 -16.58 19.02
CA CYS A 125 28.15 -17.27 19.63
C CYS A 125 29.29 -17.60 18.64
N GLN A 126 29.11 -17.34 17.34
CA GLN A 126 30.16 -17.59 16.34
C GLN A 126 31.49 -16.87 16.58
N PRO A 127 31.53 -15.64 17.15
CA PRO A 127 32.81 -14.99 17.45
C PRO A 127 33.71 -15.71 18.47
N GLU A 128 33.24 -16.80 19.08
CA GLU A 128 34.06 -17.68 19.92
C GLU A 128 34.95 -18.64 19.12
N ASP A 129 34.64 -18.85 17.83
CA ASP A 129 35.46 -19.64 16.92
C ASP A 129 36.69 -18.84 16.46
N GLU A 130 37.86 -19.47 16.47
CA GLU A 130 39.11 -18.86 15.98
C GLU A 130 39.07 -18.54 14.48
N ALA A 131 38.22 -19.20 13.70
CA ALA A 131 38.03 -18.97 12.27
C ALA A 131 37.06 -17.81 11.93
N TYR A 132 36.51 -17.15 12.95
CA TYR A 132 35.54 -16.06 12.77
C TYR A 132 36.16 -14.84 12.08
N HIS A 133 35.51 -14.37 11.01
CA HIS A 133 35.95 -13.23 10.20
C HIS A 133 34.85 -12.19 9.97
N GLY A 134 33.82 -12.19 10.81
CA GLY A 134 32.62 -11.36 10.64
C GLY A 134 31.50 -12.10 9.90
N HIS A 135 30.29 -11.53 9.96
CA HIS A 135 29.11 -12.07 9.29
C HIS A 135 28.92 -11.48 7.89
N ASN A 136 28.50 -12.32 6.95
CA ASN A 136 28.06 -11.91 5.63
C ASN A 136 26.53 -11.74 5.58
N LEU A 137 25.97 -11.50 4.39
CA LEU A 137 24.53 -11.37 4.21
C LEU A 137 23.77 -12.67 4.51
N ASP A 138 24.27 -13.82 4.03
CA ASP A 138 23.60 -15.11 4.14
C ASP A 138 23.43 -15.54 5.61
N ASP A 139 24.40 -15.18 6.47
CA ASP A 139 24.34 -15.43 7.91
C ASP A 139 23.19 -14.67 8.59
N LEU A 140 22.80 -13.51 8.04
CA LEU A 140 21.93 -12.55 8.71
C LEU A 140 20.54 -12.45 8.09
N ILE A 141 20.41 -12.58 6.77
CA ILE A 141 19.18 -12.25 6.03
C ILE A 141 17.97 -13.04 6.53
N GLU A 142 18.16 -14.32 6.86
CA GLU A 142 17.08 -15.17 7.35
C GLU A 142 16.70 -14.91 8.81
N CYS A 143 17.51 -14.15 9.56
CA CYS A 143 17.19 -13.78 10.94
C CYS A 143 16.20 -12.61 11.03
N PHE A 144 15.93 -11.92 9.93
CA PHE A 144 15.04 -10.76 9.87
C PHE A 144 13.79 -11.06 9.06
N GLU A 145 12.78 -10.20 9.22
CA GLU A 145 11.60 -10.17 8.36
C GLU A 145 11.99 -10.17 6.87
N ASN A 146 11.15 -10.73 6.02
CA ASN A 146 11.39 -10.75 4.58
C ASN A 146 11.60 -9.32 4.06
N ILE A 147 12.71 -9.09 3.37
CA ILE A 147 13.04 -7.82 2.72
C ILE A 147 13.03 -8.07 1.21
N VAL A 148 12.26 -7.26 0.48
CA VAL A 148 12.14 -7.37 -0.98
C VAL A 148 12.38 -6.00 -1.61
N PHE A 149 13.17 -5.99 -2.70
CA PHE A 149 13.47 -4.81 -3.49
C PHE A 149 12.96 -4.98 -4.93
N TYR A 150 12.30 -3.93 -5.42
CA TYR A 150 11.92 -3.79 -6.82
C TYR A 150 12.45 -2.47 -7.37
N GLU A 151 13.20 -2.52 -8.46
CA GLU A 151 13.52 -1.33 -9.24
C GLU A 151 12.25 -0.81 -9.91
N ILE A 152 12.05 0.51 -9.81
CA ILE A 152 11.05 1.26 -10.57
C ILE A 152 11.77 1.87 -11.77
N PRO A 153 11.66 1.30 -12.98
CA PRO A 153 12.35 1.82 -14.16
C PRO A 153 11.85 3.22 -14.52
N GLU A 154 12.68 4.02 -15.19
CA GLU A 154 12.28 5.35 -15.69
C GLU A 154 11.12 5.29 -16.70
N THR A 155 10.91 4.12 -17.33
CA THR A 155 9.79 3.86 -18.25
C THR A 155 8.48 3.50 -17.54
N SER A 156 8.52 3.29 -16.22
CA SER A 156 7.33 2.96 -15.42
C SER A 156 6.42 4.18 -15.28
N SER A 157 5.11 3.95 -15.25
CA SER A 157 4.12 5.00 -14.97
C SER A 157 3.92 5.27 -13.47
N LEU A 158 4.55 4.45 -12.61
CA LEU A 158 4.46 4.57 -11.16
C LEU A 158 5.20 5.82 -10.64
N SER A 159 4.63 6.44 -9.61
CA SER A 159 5.20 7.61 -8.96
C SER A 159 6.34 7.25 -8.03
N ILE A 160 7.42 8.03 -8.12
CA ILE A 160 8.53 7.97 -7.17
C ILE A 160 8.30 8.88 -5.95
N GLU A 161 7.36 9.82 -6.05
CA GLU A 161 7.05 10.78 -4.98
C GLU A 161 6.04 10.20 -3.98
N ASN A 162 5.24 9.23 -4.40
CA ASN A 162 4.23 8.59 -3.59
C ASN A 162 4.28 7.06 -3.78
N PRO A 163 4.65 6.27 -2.76
CA PRO A 163 4.85 4.82 -2.89
C PRO A 163 3.55 4.02 -3.03
N TYR A 164 2.37 4.61 -2.78
CA TYR A 164 1.14 3.83 -2.66
C TYR A 164 0.73 3.19 -3.98
N ASP A 165 1.01 3.80 -5.13
CA ASP A 165 0.73 3.20 -6.44
C ASP A 165 1.63 1.98 -6.70
N SER A 166 2.92 2.10 -6.37
CA SER A 166 3.93 1.07 -6.52
C SER A 166 3.64 -0.12 -5.61
N TYR A 167 3.24 0.18 -4.37
CA TYR A 167 2.81 -0.85 -3.44
C TYR A 167 1.45 -1.45 -3.81
N ALA A 168 0.51 -0.67 -4.34
CA ALA A 168 -0.74 -1.21 -4.88
C ALA A 168 -0.48 -2.16 -6.05
N TYR A 169 0.48 -1.83 -6.93
CA TYR A 169 0.89 -2.70 -8.03
C TYR A 169 1.49 -4.02 -7.51
N TYR A 170 2.39 -3.94 -6.52
CA TYR A 170 2.92 -5.14 -5.86
C TYR A 170 1.80 -6.03 -5.28
N LEU A 171 0.85 -5.43 -4.53
CA LEU A 171 -0.27 -6.16 -3.97
C LEU A 171 -1.17 -6.76 -5.04
N LEU A 172 -1.43 -6.04 -6.14
CA LEU A 172 -2.16 -6.57 -7.29
C LEU A 172 -1.49 -7.84 -7.84
N LYS A 173 -0.16 -7.81 -8.07
CA LYS A 173 0.59 -8.99 -8.53
C LYS A 173 0.54 -10.13 -7.52
N LYS A 174 0.60 -9.83 -6.23
CA LYS A 174 0.40 -10.81 -5.15
C LYS A 174 -0.95 -11.50 -5.28
N LEU A 175 -2.03 -10.74 -5.43
CA LEU A 175 -3.39 -11.27 -5.55
C LEU A 175 -3.57 -12.12 -6.82
N GLN A 176 -2.95 -11.74 -7.93
CA GLN A 176 -2.95 -12.50 -9.18
C GLN A 176 -2.25 -13.86 -9.03
N VAL A 177 -1.13 -13.92 -8.30
CA VAL A 177 -0.40 -15.18 -8.04
C VAL A 177 -1.15 -16.09 -7.08
N GLU A 178 -1.76 -15.52 -6.03
CA GLU A 178 -2.43 -16.29 -4.97
C GLU A 178 -3.81 -16.85 -5.38
N SER A 179 -4.29 -16.58 -6.61
CA SER A 179 -5.58 -17.04 -7.15
C SER A 179 -6.75 -16.82 -6.17
N LEU A 180 -6.81 -15.61 -5.62
CA LEU A 180 -7.77 -15.24 -4.59
C LEU A 180 -9.19 -15.03 -5.13
N LYS A 181 -10.15 -14.80 -4.23
CA LYS A 181 -11.59 -14.61 -4.50
C LYS A 181 -11.94 -13.42 -5.43
N ARG A 182 -10.97 -12.64 -5.90
CA ARG A 182 -11.21 -11.51 -6.81
C ARG A 182 -11.30 -12.03 -8.24
N GLU A 183 -12.29 -11.56 -8.96
CA GLU A 183 -12.47 -11.87 -10.38
C GLU A 183 -11.40 -11.16 -11.21
N ASP A 184 -10.87 -11.81 -12.25
CA ASP A 184 -9.84 -11.27 -13.15
C ASP A 184 -10.21 -9.89 -13.67
N ARG A 185 -11.47 -9.69 -14.09
CA ARG A 185 -11.97 -8.40 -14.58
C ARG A 185 -11.85 -7.27 -13.54
N THR A 186 -11.99 -7.57 -12.26
CA THR A 186 -11.80 -6.57 -11.19
C THR A 186 -10.32 -6.25 -11.02
N LEU A 187 -9.44 -7.25 -11.18
CA LEU A 187 -7.99 -7.08 -11.14
C LEU A 187 -7.48 -6.28 -12.36
N ASP A 188 -8.03 -6.50 -13.54
CA ASP A 188 -7.70 -5.76 -14.77
C ASP A 188 -8.01 -4.26 -14.61
N ILE A 189 -9.16 -3.91 -14.03
CA ILE A 189 -9.54 -2.51 -13.78
C ILE A 189 -8.63 -1.88 -12.71
N LEU A 190 -8.23 -2.65 -11.69
CA LEU A 190 -7.24 -2.18 -10.71
C LEU A 190 -5.90 -1.90 -11.39
N GLU A 191 -5.45 -2.79 -12.28
CA GLU A 191 -4.22 -2.60 -13.05
C GLU A 191 -4.28 -1.32 -13.89
N GLU A 192 -5.38 -1.11 -14.61
CA GLU A 192 -5.59 0.09 -15.42
C GLU A 192 -5.55 1.36 -14.57
N ILE A 193 -6.24 1.37 -13.42
CA ILE A 193 -6.23 2.52 -12.50
C ILE A 193 -4.83 2.78 -11.94
N ILE A 194 -4.07 1.74 -11.60
CA ILE A 194 -2.73 1.89 -11.03
C ILE A 194 -1.74 2.39 -12.08
N LEU A 195 -1.81 1.91 -13.31
CA LEU A 195 -0.84 2.23 -14.35
C LEU A 195 -1.18 3.48 -15.16
N ASN A 196 -2.47 3.71 -15.43
CA ASN A 196 -2.94 4.75 -16.33
C ASN A 196 -3.89 5.75 -15.66
N GLY A 197 -4.27 5.50 -14.40
CA GLY A 197 -5.17 6.37 -13.66
C GLY A 197 -4.56 7.73 -13.33
N ASN A 198 -5.44 8.68 -13.02
CA ASN A 198 -5.06 10.02 -12.62
C ASN A 198 -4.23 10.00 -11.31
N ASN A 199 -3.13 10.77 -11.27
CA ASN A 199 -2.23 10.86 -10.11
C ASN A 199 -2.85 11.48 -8.84
N LYS A 200 -4.07 12.04 -8.94
CA LYS A 200 -4.86 12.56 -7.82
C LYS A 200 -5.70 11.50 -7.13
N ILE A 201 -5.81 10.29 -7.69
CA ILE A 201 -6.49 9.17 -7.05
C ILE A 201 -5.78 8.89 -5.71
N PRO A 202 -6.51 8.77 -4.59
CA PRO A 202 -5.91 8.48 -3.29
C PRO A 202 -5.49 7.00 -3.23
N PHE A 203 -4.32 6.69 -3.78
CA PHE A 203 -3.81 5.31 -3.86
C PHE A 203 -3.65 4.63 -2.50
N HIS A 204 -3.54 5.37 -1.39
CA HIS A 204 -3.57 4.78 -0.06
C HIS A 204 -4.91 4.07 0.23
N ASN A 205 -6.05 4.59 -0.25
CA ASN A 205 -7.34 3.88 -0.16
C ASN A 205 -7.36 2.64 -1.06
N ILE A 206 -6.72 2.69 -2.24
CA ILE A 206 -6.59 1.51 -3.10
C ILE A 206 -5.76 0.43 -2.40
N VAL A 207 -4.62 0.78 -1.79
CA VAL A 207 -3.81 -0.13 -0.97
C VAL A 207 -4.63 -0.71 0.18
N LEU A 208 -5.34 0.12 0.96
CA LEU A 208 -6.20 -0.36 2.05
C LEU A 208 -7.30 -1.30 1.55
N ALA A 209 -7.86 -1.03 0.37
CA ALA A 209 -8.84 -1.91 -0.25
C ALA A 209 -8.23 -3.27 -0.63
N LEU A 210 -6.99 -3.30 -1.13
CA LEU A 210 -6.28 -4.53 -1.49
C LEU A 210 -5.87 -5.35 -0.25
N LEU A 211 -5.48 -4.69 0.84
CA LEU A 211 -5.14 -5.31 2.13
C LEU A 211 -6.37 -5.76 2.93
N ALA A 212 -7.58 -5.34 2.56
CA ALA A 212 -8.78 -5.62 3.33
C ALA A 212 -9.15 -7.11 3.32
N ASN A 213 -9.15 -7.72 4.51
CA ASN A 213 -9.56 -9.12 4.71
C ASN A 213 -11.08 -9.37 4.56
N GLN A 214 -11.89 -8.30 4.49
CA GLN A 214 -13.34 -8.37 4.36
C GLN A 214 -13.84 -7.49 3.23
N TRP A 215 -14.80 -7.99 2.45
CA TRP A 215 -15.33 -7.31 1.27
C TRP A 215 -15.96 -5.95 1.57
N ASN A 216 -16.69 -5.83 2.69
CA ASN A 216 -17.29 -4.58 3.13
C ASN A 216 -16.23 -3.50 3.38
N HIS A 217 -15.06 -3.86 3.91
CA HIS A 217 -13.94 -2.91 4.07
C HIS A 217 -13.31 -2.55 2.72
N SER A 218 -13.06 -3.52 1.83
CA SER A 218 -12.56 -3.22 0.48
C SER A 218 -13.53 -2.31 -0.30
N PHE A 219 -14.83 -2.52 -0.13
CA PHE A 219 -15.86 -1.67 -0.72
C PHE A 219 -15.82 -0.26 -0.15
N LEU A 220 -15.72 -0.10 1.18
CA LEU A 220 -15.66 1.23 1.79
C LEU A 220 -14.43 2.02 1.36
N GLU A 221 -13.26 1.40 1.29
CA GLU A 221 -12.04 2.11 0.90
C GLU A 221 -12.08 2.55 -0.57
N THR A 222 -12.57 1.70 -1.48
CA THR A 222 -12.80 2.12 -2.89
C THR A 222 -13.89 3.19 -3.01
N TYR A 223 -14.92 3.15 -2.15
CA TYR A 223 -15.96 4.18 -2.10
C TYR A 223 -15.44 5.54 -1.59
N ARG A 224 -14.51 5.57 -0.63
CA ARG A 224 -13.91 6.81 -0.13
C ARG A 224 -13.19 7.61 -1.23
N CYS A 225 -12.64 6.92 -2.23
CA CYS A 225 -12.09 7.58 -3.43
C CYS A 225 -13.16 8.40 -4.17
N ILE A 226 -14.41 7.90 -4.22
CA ILE A 226 -15.56 8.60 -4.83
C ILE A 226 -16.06 9.70 -3.90
N GLU A 227 -16.15 9.43 -2.59
CA GLU A 227 -16.58 10.40 -1.57
C GLU A 227 -15.73 11.66 -1.60
N HIS A 228 -14.42 11.51 -1.82
CA HIS A 228 -13.49 12.64 -1.99
C HIS A 228 -13.90 13.61 -3.11
N LEU A 229 -14.64 13.13 -4.11
CA LEU A 229 -15.14 13.92 -5.24
C LEU A 229 -16.57 14.46 -5.06
N PHE A 230 -17.25 14.22 -3.94
CA PHE A 230 -18.61 14.73 -3.74
C PHE A 230 -18.68 16.25 -3.79
N HIS A 231 -17.71 16.93 -3.20
CA HIS A 231 -17.62 18.39 -3.28
C HIS A 231 -17.40 18.85 -4.73
N VAL A 232 -16.50 18.18 -5.45
CA VAL A 232 -16.15 18.49 -6.84
C VAL A 232 -17.39 18.45 -7.73
N ILE A 233 -18.15 17.35 -7.67
CA ILE A 233 -19.36 17.16 -8.49
C ILE A 233 -20.44 18.18 -8.14
N ARG A 234 -20.63 18.46 -6.83
CA ARG A 234 -21.71 19.34 -6.36
C ARG A 234 -21.40 20.82 -6.54
N LEU A 235 -20.12 21.18 -6.61
CA LEU A 235 -19.68 22.55 -6.75
C LEU A 235 -19.24 22.89 -8.17
N GLU A 236 -19.28 21.96 -9.13
CA GLU A 236 -18.77 22.21 -10.49
C GLU A 236 -19.36 23.48 -11.13
N GLU A 237 -20.69 23.60 -11.17
CA GLU A 237 -21.35 24.78 -11.76
C GLU A 237 -21.01 26.07 -11.02
N PHE A 238 -20.93 26.01 -9.68
CA PHE A 238 -20.58 27.14 -8.84
C PHE A 238 -19.12 27.56 -9.04
N TYR A 239 -18.21 26.60 -9.08
CA TYR A 239 -16.79 26.82 -9.31
C TYR A 239 -16.53 27.48 -10.67
N ASN A 240 -17.22 27.02 -11.72
CA ASN A 240 -17.06 27.57 -13.07
C ASN A 240 -17.41 29.06 -13.15
N VAL A 241 -18.23 29.60 -12.25
CA VAL A 241 -18.57 31.04 -12.20
C VAL A 241 -17.70 31.85 -11.24
N LEU A 242 -16.96 31.21 -10.33
CA LEU A 242 -16.08 31.90 -9.37
C LEU A 242 -14.87 32.57 -10.03
N ASN A 243 -14.40 32.03 -11.16
CA ASN A 243 -13.19 32.48 -11.85
C ASN A 243 -11.97 32.67 -10.92
N THR A 244 -11.81 31.72 -9.98
CA THR A 244 -10.75 31.71 -8.97
C THR A 244 -9.50 30.99 -9.51
N PRO A 245 -8.29 31.39 -9.08
CA PRO A 245 -7.07 30.63 -9.38
C PRO A 245 -6.90 29.36 -8.54
N LEU A 246 -7.71 29.17 -7.49
CA LEU A 246 -7.68 27.96 -6.65
C LEU A 246 -8.21 26.75 -7.41
N THR A 247 -7.71 25.55 -7.12
CA THR A 247 -8.31 24.31 -7.66
C THR A 247 -9.69 24.06 -7.04
N MET A 248 -10.48 23.18 -7.65
CA MET A 248 -11.80 22.83 -7.12
C MET A 248 -11.70 22.13 -5.77
N LEU A 249 -10.64 21.34 -5.53
CA LEU A 249 -10.38 20.73 -4.22
C LEU A 249 -9.98 21.79 -3.17
N ASP A 250 -9.22 22.80 -3.54
CA ASP A 250 -8.89 23.90 -2.63
C ASP A 250 -10.14 24.72 -2.26
N VAL A 251 -11.01 25.01 -3.25
CA VAL A 251 -12.30 25.66 -2.99
C VAL A 251 -13.18 24.82 -2.07
N ALA A 252 -13.25 23.50 -2.30
CA ALA A 252 -13.98 22.58 -1.44
C ALA A 252 -13.44 22.62 0.00
N ARG A 253 -12.12 22.61 0.17
CA ARG A 253 -11.45 22.71 1.48
C ARG A 253 -11.81 24.01 2.19
N GLU A 254 -11.74 25.15 1.50
CA GLU A 254 -12.09 26.45 2.09
C GLU A 254 -13.57 26.53 2.47
N ILE A 255 -14.47 25.97 1.67
CA ILE A 255 -15.91 25.92 2.00
C ILE A 255 -16.15 25.07 3.26
N GLU A 256 -15.52 23.90 3.36
CA GLU A 256 -15.66 23.04 4.52
C GLU A 256 -15.05 23.67 5.78
N ASP A 257 -13.84 24.26 5.67
CA ASP A 257 -13.14 24.88 6.80
C ASP A 257 -13.86 26.15 7.30
N LYS A 258 -14.26 27.04 6.39
CA LYS A 258 -14.79 28.36 6.76
C LYS A 258 -16.27 28.36 7.12
N ILE A 259 -17.07 27.50 6.49
CA ILE A 259 -18.53 27.51 6.68
C ILE A 259 -19.11 26.14 7.02
N SER A 260 -18.27 25.10 7.16
CA SER A 260 -18.69 23.74 7.54
C SER A 260 -19.77 23.15 6.61
N TRP A 261 -19.84 23.63 5.37
CA TRP A 261 -20.76 23.09 4.39
C TRP A 261 -20.18 21.81 3.81
N ARG A 262 -21.01 20.76 3.77
CA ARG A 262 -20.71 19.49 3.10
C ARG A 262 -21.88 19.12 2.20
N PRO A 263 -21.64 18.52 1.02
CA PRO A 263 -22.70 18.07 0.14
C PRO A 263 -23.55 16.99 0.83
N ASN A 264 -24.86 17.05 0.60
CA ASN A 264 -25.72 15.94 0.97
C ASN A 264 -25.34 14.71 0.12
N GLU A 265 -25.01 13.63 0.80
CA GLU A 265 -24.42 12.44 0.21
C GLU A 265 -25.36 11.68 -0.74
N GLU A 266 -26.64 11.53 -0.38
CA GLU A 266 -27.65 10.92 -1.26
C GLU A 266 -27.80 11.72 -2.56
N SER A 267 -27.74 13.06 -2.45
CA SER A 267 -27.78 13.95 -3.61
C SER A 267 -26.53 13.84 -4.47
N ALA A 268 -25.33 13.80 -3.86
CA ALA A 268 -24.07 13.63 -4.59
C ALA A 268 -24.01 12.29 -5.34
N ILE A 269 -24.46 11.20 -4.70
CA ILE A 269 -24.60 9.89 -5.38
C ILE A 269 -25.58 9.99 -6.54
N SER A 270 -26.75 10.63 -6.36
CA SER A 270 -27.69 10.81 -7.45
C SER A 270 -27.07 11.54 -8.64
N ASP A 271 -26.25 12.56 -8.40
CA ASP A 271 -25.56 13.28 -9.47
C ASP A 271 -24.45 12.45 -10.14
N ILE A 272 -23.71 11.63 -9.38
CA ILE A 272 -22.77 10.65 -9.95
C ILE A 272 -23.50 9.69 -10.89
N PHE A 273 -24.64 9.15 -10.48
CA PHE A 273 -25.42 8.23 -11.31
C PHE A 273 -25.96 8.90 -12.58
N LYS A 274 -26.28 10.20 -12.53
CA LYS A 274 -26.63 10.96 -13.74
C LYS A 274 -25.41 11.11 -14.66
N GLU A 275 -24.25 11.43 -14.11
CA GLU A 275 -23.00 11.59 -14.86
C GLU A 275 -22.64 10.32 -15.62
N ILE A 276 -22.66 9.18 -14.94
CA ILE A 276 -22.26 7.90 -15.53
C ILE A 276 -23.39 7.19 -16.29
N SER A 277 -24.58 7.78 -16.40
CA SER A 277 -25.77 7.11 -16.96
C SER A 277 -25.60 6.62 -18.39
N ASN A 278 -24.75 7.28 -19.18
CA ASN A 278 -24.44 6.92 -20.57
C ASN A 278 -23.27 5.94 -20.70
N LEU A 279 -22.59 5.65 -19.61
CA LEU A 279 -21.49 4.70 -19.55
C LEU A 279 -22.10 3.38 -19.07
N HIS A 280 -21.90 2.29 -19.80
CA HIS A 280 -22.49 0.97 -19.51
C HIS A 280 -22.02 0.33 -18.16
N ILE A 281 -21.46 1.14 -17.25
CA ILE A 281 -20.90 0.83 -15.93
C ILE A 281 -21.98 0.29 -14.96
N THR A 282 -23.22 0.76 -15.06
CA THR A 282 -24.29 0.40 -14.12
C THR A 282 -24.96 -0.95 -14.40
N SER A 283 -24.67 -1.57 -15.56
CA SER A 283 -25.41 -2.74 -16.05
C SER A 283 -25.34 -3.96 -15.11
N GLU A 284 -24.15 -4.31 -14.61
CA GLU A 284 -23.96 -5.42 -13.67
C GLU A 284 -24.50 -5.08 -12.28
N LEU A 285 -24.34 -3.82 -11.86
CA LEU A 285 -24.86 -3.34 -10.59
C LEU A 285 -26.39 -3.43 -10.54
N GLU A 286 -27.06 -3.15 -11.67
CA GLU A 286 -28.51 -3.29 -11.82
C GLU A 286 -28.94 -4.75 -11.67
N GLN A 287 -28.16 -5.71 -12.21
CA GLN A 287 -28.44 -7.14 -12.04
C GLN A 287 -28.35 -7.56 -10.56
N VAL A 288 -27.34 -7.10 -9.83
CA VAL A 288 -27.22 -7.34 -8.39
C VAL A 288 -28.40 -6.74 -7.65
N LYS A 289 -28.71 -5.45 -7.87
CA LYS A 289 -29.86 -4.77 -7.30
C LYS A 289 -31.15 -5.57 -7.49
N ASN A 290 -31.38 -6.05 -8.71
CA ASN A 290 -32.60 -6.74 -9.10
C ASN A 290 -32.82 -8.10 -8.39
N LYS A 291 -31.77 -8.70 -7.82
CA LYS A 291 -31.92 -9.88 -6.95
C LYS A 291 -32.52 -9.55 -5.59
N TYR A 292 -32.32 -8.33 -5.10
CA TYR A 292 -32.71 -7.91 -3.75
C TYR A 292 -33.94 -6.99 -3.73
N ASP A 293 -34.02 -6.03 -4.64
CA ASP A 293 -35.15 -5.09 -4.74
C ASP A 293 -35.27 -4.53 -6.17
N ASN A 294 -36.26 -5.02 -6.93
CA ASN A 294 -36.54 -4.57 -8.30
C ASN A 294 -37.22 -3.20 -8.37
N ASN A 295 -37.86 -2.74 -7.30
CA ASN A 295 -38.74 -1.57 -7.33
C ASN A 295 -38.04 -0.27 -6.95
N ILE A 296 -36.84 -0.36 -6.39
CA ILE A 296 -36.01 0.79 -6.03
C ILE A 296 -35.09 1.20 -7.20
N LYS A 297 -34.89 2.52 -7.33
CA LYS A 297 -33.89 3.07 -8.25
C LYS A 297 -32.47 2.71 -7.80
N ILE A 298 -31.58 2.47 -8.74
CA ILE A 298 -30.22 1.98 -8.49
C ILE A 298 -29.39 2.91 -7.60
N GLU A 299 -29.45 4.22 -7.81
CA GLU A 299 -28.70 5.20 -7.02
C GLU A 299 -29.13 5.17 -5.55
N ARG A 300 -30.43 5.00 -5.31
CA ARG A 300 -31.00 4.93 -3.96
C ARG A 300 -30.71 3.58 -3.32
N TRP A 301 -30.71 2.50 -4.09
CA TRP A 301 -30.32 1.18 -3.60
C TRP A 301 -28.85 1.14 -3.22
N TYR A 302 -27.97 1.63 -4.08
CA TYR A 302 -26.53 1.70 -3.83
C TYR A 302 -26.21 2.54 -2.58
N TYR A 303 -26.85 3.70 -2.45
CA TYR A 303 -26.77 4.53 -1.23
C TYR A 303 -27.20 3.76 0.03
N LYS A 304 -28.31 3.01 -0.02
CA LYS A 304 -28.75 2.16 1.10
C LYS A 304 -27.72 1.09 1.45
N GLN A 305 -27.14 0.40 0.46
CA GLN A 305 -26.13 -0.63 0.71
C GLN A 305 -24.90 -0.03 1.40
N ARG A 306 -24.37 1.07 0.86
CA ARG A 306 -23.23 1.75 1.47
C ARG A 306 -23.54 2.23 2.88
N ASN A 307 -24.70 2.82 3.12
CA ASN A 307 -25.12 3.23 4.47
C ASN A 307 -25.21 2.05 5.44
N SER A 308 -25.70 0.89 4.98
CA SER A 308 -25.78 -0.33 5.78
C SER A 308 -24.39 -0.85 6.15
N ILE A 309 -23.39 -0.65 5.29
CA ILE A 309 -22.00 -1.02 5.54
C ILE A 309 -21.33 -0.01 6.49
N ALA A 310 -21.54 1.29 6.28
CA ALA A 310 -20.90 2.35 7.05
C ALA A 310 -21.50 2.55 8.45
N HIS A 311 -22.79 2.26 8.63
CA HIS A 311 -23.49 2.47 9.89
C HIS A 311 -24.04 1.16 10.46
N TYR A 312 -23.39 0.65 11.49
CA TYR A 312 -23.86 -0.52 12.24
C TYR A 312 -25.00 -0.16 13.21
N ARG A 313 -26.17 0.24 12.67
CA ARG A 313 -27.37 0.52 13.47
C ARG A 313 -28.14 -0.78 13.70
N ALA A 314 -28.87 -0.85 14.81
CA ALA A 314 -29.68 -2.02 15.19
C ALA A 314 -30.72 -2.45 14.14
N ILE A 315 -31.05 -1.60 13.16
CA ILE A 315 -31.99 -1.90 12.08
C ILE A 315 -31.32 -2.50 10.83
N HIS A 316 -29.99 -2.50 10.76
CA HIS A 316 -29.23 -2.96 9.60
C HIS A 316 -28.72 -4.38 9.84
N GLU A 317 -29.21 -5.34 9.06
CA GLU A 317 -28.56 -6.65 8.97
C GLU A 317 -27.27 -6.53 8.14
N PRO A 318 -26.22 -7.31 8.46
CA PRO A 318 -25.06 -7.43 7.59
C PRO A 318 -25.48 -7.82 6.16
N LEU A 319 -24.92 -7.16 5.16
CA LEU A 319 -25.18 -7.51 3.77
C LEU A 319 -24.69 -8.93 3.47
N LYS A 320 -25.57 -9.75 2.89
CA LYS A 320 -25.31 -11.16 2.57
C LYS A 320 -24.98 -11.33 1.09
N PHE A 321 -24.15 -10.45 0.54
CA PHE A 321 -23.67 -10.58 -0.83
C PHE A 321 -22.70 -11.76 -0.96
N ASP A 322 -22.82 -12.49 -2.07
CA ASP A 322 -21.83 -13.50 -2.45
C ASP A 322 -20.53 -12.85 -2.98
N ASN A 323 -19.50 -13.66 -3.24
CA ASN A 323 -18.21 -13.14 -3.71
C ASN A 323 -18.32 -12.40 -5.07
N SER A 324 -19.20 -12.85 -5.97
CA SER A 324 -19.35 -12.22 -7.28
C SER A 324 -20.08 -10.88 -7.16
N GLU A 325 -21.10 -10.83 -6.31
CA GLU A 325 -21.81 -9.59 -5.98
C GLU A 325 -20.88 -8.56 -5.34
N TRP A 326 -19.99 -8.96 -4.42
CA TRP A 326 -18.96 -8.08 -3.87
C TRP A 326 -17.96 -7.59 -4.91
N ASN A 327 -17.53 -8.46 -5.83
CA ASN A 327 -16.68 -8.05 -6.95
C ASN A 327 -17.37 -7.01 -7.83
N ILE A 328 -18.66 -7.19 -8.15
CA ILE A 328 -19.44 -6.20 -8.92
C ILE A 328 -19.51 -4.85 -8.19
N MET A 329 -19.75 -4.85 -6.88
CA MET A 329 -19.82 -3.61 -6.09
C MET A 329 -18.47 -2.86 -6.08
N ILE A 330 -17.36 -3.57 -5.89
CA ILE A 330 -16.01 -2.98 -5.89
C ILE A 330 -15.62 -2.52 -7.29
N ARG A 331 -15.88 -3.34 -8.31
CA ARG A 331 -15.63 -3.01 -9.71
C ARG A 331 -16.39 -1.77 -10.14
N PHE A 332 -17.67 -1.66 -9.76
CA PHE A 332 -18.45 -0.44 -9.97
C PHE A 332 -17.75 0.78 -9.36
N ASN A 333 -17.28 0.69 -8.11
CA ASN A 333 -16.57 1.81 -7.48
C ASN A 333 -15.33 2.21 -8.28
N LEU A 334 -14.52 1.23 -8.67
CA LEU A 334 -13.27 1.46 -9.41
C LEU A 334 -13.53 2.12 -10.77
N MET A 335 -14.51 1.64 -11.54
CA MET A 335 -14.88 2.26 -12.82
C MET A 335 -15.40 3.70 -12.66
N VAL A 336 -16.13 3.97 -11.57
CA VAL A 336 -16.57 5.33 -11.24
C VAL A 336 -15.39 6.21 -10.83
N VAL A 337 -14.45 5.70 -10.04
CA VAL A 337 -13.20 6.40 -9.67
C VAL A 337 -12.42 6.76 -10.92
N GLU A 338 -12.12 5.79 -11.78
CA GLU A 338 -11.40 6.01 -13.04
C GLU A 338 -12.06 7.13 -13.87
N HIS A 339 -13.38 7.02 -14.09
CA HIS A 339 -14.11 7.99 -14.90
C HIS A 339 -14.10 9.40 -14.30
N LEU A 340 -14.42 9.54 -13.00
CA LEU A 340 -14.57 10.85 -12.38
C LEU A 340 -13.23 11.57 -12.23
N TYR A 341 -12.17 10.86 -11.83
CA TYR A 341 -10.86 11.48 -11.72
C TYR A 341 -10.30 11.88 -13.09
N GLU A 342 -10.57 11.14 -14.16
CA GLU A 342 -10.20 11.56 -15.51
C GLU A 342 -11.02 12.79 -15.96
N LYS A 343 -12.34 12.80 -15.75
CA LYS A 343 -13.22 13.94 -16.09
C LYS A 343 -12.74 15.23 -15.43
N TYR A 344 -12.34 15.15 -14.16
CA TYR A 344 -11.99 16.33 -13.37
C TYR A 344 -10.49 16.62 -13.34
N LYS A 345 -9.64 15.92 -14.11
CA LYS A 345 -8.18 15.98 -13.96
C LYS A 345 -7.58 17.39 -13.97
N ASP A 346 -8.11 18.28 -14.80
CA ASP A 346 -7.60 19.65 -14.96
C ASP A 346 -8.17 20.61 -13.89
N LYS A 347 -9.10 20.14 -13.06
CA LYS A 347 -9.82 20.94 -12.06
C LYS A 347 -9.43 20.60 -10.61
N ILE A 348 -8.76 19.47 -10.35
CA ILE A 348 -8.49 18.94 -8.99
C ILE A 348 -7.02 19.04 -8.55
#